data_AF-A0A0Q7AJP3-F1
#
_entry.id   AF-A0A0Q7AJP3-F1
#
_cell.length_a   1.000
_cell.length_b   1.000
_cell.length_c   1.000
_cell.angle_alpha   90.00
_cell.angle_beta   90.00
_cell.angle_gamma   90.00
#
_symmetry.space_group_name_H-M   'P 1'
#
loop_
_entity.id
_entity.type
_entity.pdbx_description
1 polymer ?
#
loop_
_entity_poly.entity_id
_entity_poly.type
_entity_poly.pdbx_seq_one_letter_code
_entity_poly.pdbx_strand_id
1 'polypeptide(L)'
;MLARLQKLITAGLFGAALGWAVLWTRAGHPGWAAVGALVIVLGYALFLAAEFAMLYAVQHAEAAPRATLREVGRAWCGEVVTAPRVFLWRQPLRSRAEPDHLPPSADRRGVVLVHGFFCNRGLWNPWMQALRARGIPFVAVNLEPVFGSIEHYADIIEAAVARVDATTGRPPVVVGHSMGGVAIRVWLARFNADTRVHHVVTIGTPHHGTWLARFGHTTNGREMRHRGAWIVDLASREPAERYAKFTCYFGNCDNIVFPSSAAVLTGAENVHVPATAHVQMAFSPVVFAGALRWLG
;
A
#
# COMPACT_ATOMS: atom_id res chain seq x y z
N MET A 1 13.56 4.04 -10.21
CA MET A 1 13.32 5.42 -10.67
C MET A 1 12.55 6.29 -9.65
N LEU A 2 11.49 5.76 -9.04
CA LEU A 2 10.57 6.53 -8.17
C LEU A 2 11.21 7.22 -6.96
N ALA A 3 12.12 6.58 -6.23
CA ALA A 3 12.75 7.18 -5.05
C ALA A 3 13.48 8.50 -5.36
N ARG A 4 14.04 8.64 -6.57
CA ARG A 4 14.67 9.91 -7.02
C ARG A 4 13.62 11.00 -7.24
N LEU A 5 12.51 10.66 -7.91
CA LEU A 5 11.38 11.57 -8.09
C LEU A 5 10.82 12.03 -6.75
N GLN A 6 10.55 11.11 -5.81
CA GLN A 6 10.07 11.45 -4.48
C GLN A 6 11.07 12.31 -3.69
N LYS A 7 12.39 12.07 -3.85
CA LYS A 7 13.43 12.90 -3.24
C LYS A 7 13.39 14.33 -3.79
N LEU A 8 13.22 14.50 -5.10
CA LEU A 8 13.07 15.82 -5.72
C LEU A 8 11.79 16.53 -5.25
N ILE A 9 10.66 15.82 -5.18
CA ILE A 9 9.40 16.36 -4.64
C ILE A 9 9.60 16.82 -3.19
N THR A 10 10.23 15.99 -2.36
CA THR A 10 10.50 16.31 -0.95
C THR A 10 11.40 17.54 -0.81
N ALA A 11 12.52 17.57 -1.55
CA ALA A 11 13.45 18.70 -1.53
C ALA A 11 12.79 19.99 -2.05
N GLY A 12 11.99 19.90 -3.11
CA GLY A 12 11.22 21.01 -3.66
C GLY A 12 10.20 21.56 -2.66
N LEU A 13 9.50 20.69 -1.95
CA LEU A 13 8.54 21.09 -0.90
C LEU A 13 9.21 21.90 0.21
N PHE A 14 10.31 21.39 0.78
CA PHE A 14 11.04 22.09 1.83
C PHE A 14 11.76 23.35 1.32
N GLY A 15 12.28 23.31 0.09
CA GLY A 15 12.86 24.47 -0.57
C GLY A 15 11.84 25.59 -0.79
N ALA A 16 10.63 25.27 -1.24
CA ALA A 16 9.54 26.22 -1.41
C ALA A 16 9.10 26.82 -0.06
N ALA A 17 8.94 26.00 0.98
CA ALA A 17 8.60 26.47 2.32
C ALA A 17 9.67 27.42 2.89
N LEU A 18 10.96 27.07 2.73
CA LEU A 18 12.07 27.91 3.15
C LEU A 18 12.14 29.22 2.35
N GLY A 19 12.00 29.14 1.02
CA GLY A 19 11.99 30.30 0.15
C GLY A 19 10.86 31.27 0.50
N TRP A 20 9.66 30.76 0.75
CA TRP A 20 8.53 31.55 1.23
C TRP A 20 8.83 32.23 2.57
N ALA A 21 9.31 31.46 3.55
CA ALA A 21 9.61 31.98 4.87
C ALA A 21 10.65 33.10 4.82
N VAL A 22 11.71 32.92 4.03
CA VAL A 22 12.79 33.90 3.85
C VAL A 22 12.29 35.16 3.16
N LEU A 23 11.50 35.02 2.09
CA LEU A 23 10.95 36.15 1.34
C LEU A 23 10.09 37.07 2.24
N TRP A 24 9.13 36.48 2.95
CA TRP A 24 8.18 37.25 3.76
C TRP A 24 8.77 37.75 5.07
N THR A 25 9.76 37.05 5.65
CA THR A 25 10.52 37.58 6.78
C THR A 25 11.31 38.82 6.37
N ARG A 26 11.96 38.80 5.20
CA ARG A 26 12.71 39.96 4.68
C ARG A 26 11.81 41.13 4.30
N ALA A 27 10.58 40.85 3.89
CA ALA A 27 9.58 41.88 3.61
C ALA A 27 8.92 42.48 4.88
N GLY A 28 9.36 42.08 6.09
CA GLY A 28 8.80 42.60 7.35
C GLY A 28 7.47 41.97 7.77
N HIS A 29 7.12 40.81 7.20
CA HIS A 29 5.85 40.11 7.43
C HIS A 29 6.06 38.69 8.01
N PRO A 30 6.61 38.55 9.24
CA PRO A 30 6.92 37.25 9.82
C PRO A 30 5.70 36.34 10.02
N GLY A 31 4.51 36.93 10.24
CA GLY A 31 3.26 36.16 10.31
C GLY A 31 2.92 35.45 9.00
N TRP A 32 3.03 36.16 7.86
CA TRP A 32 2.81 35.57 6.53
C TRP A 32 3.89 34.55 6.16
N ALA A 33 5.14 34.77 6.58
CA ALA A 33 6.21 33.78 6.44
C ALA A 33 5.85 32.46 7.12
N ALA A 34 5.42 32.52 8.39
CA ALA A 34 5.05 31.33 9.16
C ALA A 34 3.82 30.62 8.58
N VAL A 35 2.74 31.37 8.30
CA VAL A 35 1.50 30.80 7.78
C VAL A 35 1.71 30.10 6.44
N GLY A 36 2.37 30.76 5.47
CA GLY A 36 2.53 30.13 4.16
C GLY A 36 3.52 28.96 4.18
N ALA A 37 4.58 29.01 5.00
CA ALA A 37 5.46 27.86 5.18
C ALA A 37 4.71 26.64 5.76
N LEU A 38 3.84 26.87 6.76
CA LEU A 38 2.97 25.84 7.32
C LEU A 38 1.98 25.30 6.28
N VAL A 39 1.34 26.17 5.47
CA VAL A 39 0.43 25.74 4.40
C VAL A 39 1.16 24.89 3.36
N ILE A 40 2.39 25.25 2.98
CA ILE A 40 3.18 24.45 2.03
C ILE A 40 3.46 23.06 2.61
N VAL A 41 3.93 22.98 3.87
CA VAL A 41 4.34 21.70 4.48
C VAL A 41 3.15 20.84 4.91
N LEU A 42 2.06 21.45 5.39
CA LEU A 42 0.91 20.76 6.00
C LEU A 42 -0.33 20.76 5.11
N GLY A 43 -0.31 21.42 3.96
CA GLY A 43 -1.46 21.50 3.06
C GLY A 43 -1.99 20.13 2.59
N TYR A 44 -1.12 19.12 2.53
CA TYR A 44 -1.53 17.74 2.23
C TYR A 44 -2.53 17.18 3.27
N ALA A 45 -2.50 17.66 4.52
CA ALA A 45 -3.44 17.20 5.55
C ALA A 45 -4.89 17.61 5.22
N LEU A 46 -5.08 18.74 4.52
CA LEU A 46 -6.39 19.16 4.01
C LEU A 46 -6.85 18.26 2.85
N PHE A 47 -5.92 17.84 1.99
CA PHE A 47 -6.21 16.87 0.93
C PHE A 47 -6.65 15.53 1.53
N LEU A 48 -5.93 15.02 2.54
CA LEU A 48 -6.35 13.83 3.29
C LEU A 48 -7.74 14.03 3.92
N ALA A 49 -8.01 15.20 4.53
CA ALA A 49 -9.33 15.48 5.11
C ALA A 49 -10.46 15.41 4.06
N ALA A 50 -10.20 15.89 2.84
CA ALA A 50 -11.15 15.76 1.73
C ALA A 50 -11.37 14.30 1.32
N GLU A 51 -10.33 13.47 1.28
CA GLU A 51 -10.45 12.02 1.06
C GLU A 51 -11.33 11.35 2.13
N PHE A 52 -11.11 11.68 3.42
CA PHE A 52 -11.93 11.17 4.51
C PHE A 52 -13.39 11.65 4.43
N ALA A 53 -13.64 12.89 3.99
CA ALA A 53 -14.99 13.38 3.77
C ALA A 53 -15.69 12.61 2.64
N MET A 54 -14.99 12.34 1.53
CA MET A 54 -15.50 11.51 0.43
C MET A 54 -15.77 10.07 0.88
N LEU A 55 -14.83 9.46 1.61
CA LEU A 55 -15.01 8.15 2.25
C LEU A 55 -16.29 8.14 3.09
N TYR A 56 -16.43 9.10 4.00
CA TYR A 56 -17.57 9.16 4.90
C TYR A 56 -18.88 9.24 4.10
N ALA A 57 -18.97 10.12 3.11
CA ALA A 57 -20.15 10.26 2.27
C ALA A 57 -20.49 8.98 1.48
N VAL A 58 -19.50 8.34 0.85
CA VAL A 58 -19.72 7.14 0.01
C VAL A 58 -20.03 5.91 0.86
N GLN A 59 -19.34 5.72 1.98
CA GLN A 59 -19.51 4.55 2.84
C GLN A 59 -20.86 4.55 3.58
N HIS A 60 -21.43 5.73 3.86
CA HIS A 60 -22.77 5.84 4.44
C HIS A 60 -23.88 5.37 3.48
N ALA A 61 -23.61 5.40 2.17
CA ALA A 61 -24.54 4.96 1.14
C ALA A 61 -24.52 3.43 0.90
N GLU A 62 -23.59 2.68 1.49
CA GLU A 62 -23.46 1.22 1.31
C GLU A 62 -23.61 0.42 2.61
N ALA A 63 -23.92 -0.87 2.48
CA ALA A 63 -23.98 -1.84 3.57
C ALA A 63 -22.58 -2.32 3.98
N ALA A 64 -21.71 -1.39 4.37
CA ALA A 64 -20.35 -1.66 4.84
C ALA A 64 -20.19 -1.20 6.30
N PRO A 65 -19.21 -1.73 7.06
CA PRO A 65 -18.94 -1.26 8.42
C PRO A 65 -18.77 0.26 8.43
N ARG A 66 -19.64 0.98 9.15
CA ARG A 66 -19.64 2.45 9.16
C ARG A 66 -18.60 2.96 10.14
N ALA A 67 -17.83 3.96 9.73
CA ALA A 67 -16.96 4.70 10.63
C ALA A 67 -17.75 5.82 11.31
N THR A 68 -17.60 5.94 12.62
CA THR A 68 -18.02 7.13 13.36
C THR A 68 -17.11 8.31 13.02
N LEU A 69 -17.59 9.55 13.19
CA LEU A 69 -16.76 10.75 13.01
C LEU A 69 -15.50 10.74 13.88
N ARG A 70 -15.58 10.14 15.08
CA ARG A 70 -14.43 9.97 15.98
C ARG A 70 -13.38 9.04 15.39
N GLU A 71 -13.79 7.92 14.79
CA GLU A 71 -12.87 6.99 14.13
C GLU A 71 -12.26 7.59 12.87
N VAL A 72 -13.04 8.36 12.10
CA VAL A 72 -12.54 9.13 10.95
C VAL A 72 -11.48 10.14 11.40
N GLY A 73 -11.77 10.94 12.43
CA GLY A 73 -10.81 11.90 12.97
C GLY A 73 -9.53 11.23 13.48
N ARG A 74 -9.65 10.08 14.16
CA ARG A 74 -8.49 9.29 14.62
C ARG A 74 -7.65 8.77 13.45
N ALA A 75 -8.30 8.20 12.43
CA ALA A 75 -7.62 7.70 11.25
C ALA A 75 -6.92 8.83 10.48
N TRP A 76 -7.57 9.98 10.31
CA TRP A 76 -6.99 11.16 9.70
C TRP A 76 -5.73 11.64 10.44
N CYS A 77 -5.78 11.78 11.77
CA CYS A 77 -4.59 12.11 12.57
C CYS A 77 -3.46 11.07 12.38
N GLY A 78 -3.81 9.78 12.32
CA GLY A 78 -2.85 8.70 12.06
C GLY A 78 -2.19 8.82 10.69
N GLU A 79 -2.95 9.13 9.65
CA GLU A 79 -2.47 9.26 8.28
C GLU A 79 -1.65 10.53 8.07
N VAL A 80 -2.04 11.66 8.69
CA VAL A 80 -1.26 12.91 8.72
C VAL A 80 0.15 12.66 9.25
N VAL A 81 0.32 11.74 10.21
CA VAL A 81 1.66 11.38 10.69
C VAL A 81 2.33 10.33 9.81
N THR A 82 1.57 9.35 9.32
CA THR A 82 2.12 8.20 8.59
C THR A 82 2.56 8.55 7.17
N ALA A 83 1.74 9.31 6.43
CA ALA A 83 2.00 9.68 5.05
C ALA A 83 3.36 10.38 4.86
N PRO A 84 3.72 11.46 5.58
CA PRO A 84 5.02 12.10 5.42
C PRO A 84 6.18 11.18 5.83
N ARG A 85 6.02 10.35 6.87
CA ARG A 85 7.05 9.36 7.26
C ARG A 85 7.34 8.38 6.13
N VAL A 86 6.31 8.00 5.36
CA VAL A 86 6.44 7.08 4.24
C VAL A 86 6.94 7.81 2.99
N PHE A 87 6.22 8.81 2.51
CA PHE A 87 6.43 9.45 1.20
C PHE A 87 7.50 10.53 1.18
N LEU A 88 7.79 11.19 2.30
CA LEU A 88 8.82 12.23 2.40
C LEU A 88 10.11 11.75 3.07
N TRP A 89 10.11 10.58 3.72
CA TRP A 89 11.29 10.05 4.41
C TRP A 89 11.67 8.63 3.95
N ARG A 90 10.90 7.61 4.31
CA ARG A 90 11.31 6.20 4.10
C ARG A 90 11.52 5.87 2.64
N GLN A 91 10.58 6.23 1.79
CA GLN A 91 10.64 5.95 0.36
C GLN A 91 11.72 6.76 -0.39
N PRO A 92 11.83 8.09 -0.25
CA PRO A 92 12.83 8.87 -0.99
C PRO A 92 14.25 8.68 -0.48
N LEU A 93 14.42 8.53 0.85
CA LEU A 93 15.75 8.59 1.49
C LEU A 93 16.23 7.23 1.99
N ARG A 94 15.33 6.28 2.25
CA ARG A 94 15.66 4.99 2.86
C ARG A 94 15.13 3.77 2.09
N SER A 95 14.81 3.90 0.80
CA SER A 95 14.32 2.76 -0.01
C SER A 95 15.31 1.60 -0.17
N ARG A 96 16.59 1.85 0.09
CA ARG A 96 17.66 0.84 0.08
C ARG A 96 18.22 0.52 1.48
N ALA A 97 17.57 1.00 2.55
CA ALA A 97 18.08 0.82 3.90
C ALA A 97 18.12 -0.65 4.33
N GLU A 98 17.14 -1.45 3.89
CA GLU A 98 17.08 -2.88 4.17
C GLU A 98 17.28 -3.66 2.86
N PRO A 99 18.39 -4.37 2.65
CA PRO A 99 18.52 -5.25 1.49
C PRO A 99 17.54 -6.43 1.61
N ASP A 100 17.35 -7.19 0.54
CA ASP A 100 16.67 -8.49 0.66
C ASP A 100 17.43 -9.40 1.66
N HIS A 101 16.77 -10.41 2.18
CA HIS A 101 17.38 -11.36 3.12
C HIS A 101 17.03 -12.78 2.70
N LEU A 102 18.00 -13.50 2.12
CA LEU A 102 17.82 -14.86 1.64
C LEU A 102 18.93 -15.75 2.25
N PRO A 103 18.92 -15.97 3.58
CA PRO A 103 19.85 -16.91 4.18
C PRO A 103 19.53 -18.34 3.68
N PRO A 104 20.53 -19.19 3.41
CA PRO A 104 20.29 -20.60 3.12
C PRO A 104 19.53 -21.23 4.28
N SER A 105 18.27 -21.57 4.06
CA SER A 105 17.37 -22.07 5.10
C SER A 105 16.28 -22.91 4.45
N ALA A 106 16.59 -24.19 4.22
CA ALA A 106 15.67 -25.13 3.57
C ALA A 106 14.38 -25.37 4.37
N ASP A 107 14.35 -25.04 5.67
CA ASP A 107 13.23 -25.41 6.54
C ASP A 107 12.22 -24.28 6.80
N ARG A 108 12.52 -23.04 6.38
CA ARG A 108 11.67 -21.87 6.70
C ARG A 108 11.03 -21.28 5.46
N ARG A 109 9.73 -21.01 5.56
CA ARG A 109 8.98 -20.32 4.51
C ARG A 109 9.39 -18.85 4.46
N GLY A 110 9.63 -18.33 3.26
CA GLY A 110 9.95 -16.92 3.05
C GLY A 110 8.73 -16.04 2.74
N VAL A 111 8.98 -14.73 2.65
CA VAL A 111 7.96 -13.71 2.36
C VAL A 111 8.33 -12.91 1.11
N VAL A 112 7.36 -12.68 0.22
CA VAL A 112 7.49 -11.68 -0.86
C VAL A 112 6.62 -10.47 -0.53
N LEU A 113 7.22 -9.27 -0.50
CA LEU A 113 6.55 -8.02 -0.13
C LEU A 113 6.31 -7.14 -1.37
N VAL A 114 5.04 -6.84 -1.66
CA VAL A 114 4.58 -6.16 -2.88
C VAL A 114 3.83 -4.87 -2.52
N HIS A 115 4.44 -3.72 -2.80
CA HIS A 115 3.87 -2.41 -2.42
C HIS A 115 2.77 -1.92 -3.38
N GLY A 116 2.07 -0.87 -2.97
CA GLY A 116 1.00 -0.23 -3.73
C GLY A 116 1.44 0.82 -4.76
N PHE A 117 0.43 1.52 -5.29
CA PHE A 117 0.60 2.63 -6.23
C PHE A 117 1.46 3.74 -5.63
N PHE A 118 2.31 4.35 -6.46
CA PHE A 118 3.25 5.41 -6.07
C PHE A 118 4.11 5.08 -4.84
N CYS A 119 4.31 3.79 -4.57
CA CYS A 119 5.19 3.29 -3.52
C CYS A 119 6.47 2.67 -4.09
N ASN A 120 7.44 2.44 -3.22
CA ASN A 120 8.62 1.61 -3.47
C ASN A 120 8.88 0.74 -2.22
N ARG A 121 9.85 -0.17 -2.30
CA ARG A 121 10.17 -1.12 -1.21
C ARG A 121 10.47 -0.48 0.15
N GLY A 122 10.81 0.82 0.20
CA GLY A 122 10.99 1.57 1.45
C GLY A 122 9.75 1.61 2.34
N LEU A 123 8.54 1.39 1.79
CA LEU A 123 7.31 1.16 2.57
C LEU A 123 7.52 0.01 3.57
N TRP A 124 8.18 -1.06 3.12
CA TRP A 124 8.36 -2.29 3.86
C TRP A 124 9.53 -2.30 4.84
N ASN A 125 10.28 -1.19 5.01
CA ASN A 125 11.44 -1.16 5.90
C ASN A 125 11.15 -1.74 7.32
N PRO A 126 10.05 -1.37 8.01
CA PRO A 126 9.74 -1.97 9.31
C PRO A 126 9.48 -3.48 9.24
N TRP A 127 8.82 -3.95 8.18
CA TRP A 127 8.58 -5.39 7.95
C TRP A 127 9.90 -6.12 7.72
N MET A 128 10.74 -5.61 6.81
CA MET A 128 12.04 -6.20 6.48
C MET A 128 12.96 -6.28 7.70
N GLN A 129 13.00 -5.24 8.54
CA GLN A 129 13.73 -5.26 9.81
C GLN A 129 13.21 -6.35 10.75
N ALA A 130 11.89 -6.41 10.94
CA ALA A 130 11.27 -7.38 11.85
C ALA A 130 11.41 -8.83 11.36
N LEU A 131 11.34 -9.08 10.05
CA LEU A 131 11.55 -10.39 9.43
C LEU A 131 13.02 -10.81 9.53
N ARG A 132 13.95 -9.89 9.23
CA ARG A 132 15.40 -10.13 9.37
C ARG A 132 15.78 -10.49 10.80
N ALA A 133 15.27 -9.74 11.79
CA ALA A 133 15.50 -10.02 13.21
C ALA A 133 14.98 -11.40 13.65
N ARG A 134 14.02 -11.97 12.92
CA ARG A 134 13.47 -13.32 13.14
C ARG A 134 14.16 -14.39 12.30
N GLY A 135 15.12 -14.03 11.44
CA GLY A 135 15.75 -14.94 10.47
C GLY A 135 14.77 -15.51 9.46
N ILE A 136 13.74 -14.74 9.07
CA ILE A 136 12.75 -15.13 8.06
C ILE A 136 13.24 -14.63 6.70
N PRO A 137 13.39 -15.50 5.68
CA PRO A 137 13.77 -15.07 4.34
C PRO A 137 12.72 -14.14 3.72
N PHE A 138 13.15 -13.09 3.02
CA PHE A 138 12.24 -12.23 2.27
C PHE A 138 12.87 -11.55 1.06
N VAL A 139 12.01 -11.20 0.11
CA VAL A 139 12.28 -10.30 -1.02
C VAL A 139 11.23 -9.19 -1.04
N ALA A 140 11.66 -7.92 -1.18
CA ALA A 140 10.75 -6.79 -1.33
C ALA A 140 10.93 -6.12 -2.70
N VAL A 141 9.89 -6.18 -3.52
CA VAL A 141 9.96 -5.74 -4.92
C VAL A 141 9.79 -4.23 -5.07
N ASN A 142 10.27 -3.69 -6.20
CA ASN A 142 9.84 -2.38 -6.70
C ASN A 142 9.04 -2.60 -7.98
N LEU A 143 7.80 -2.11 -8.01
CA LEU A 143 6.94 -2.21 -9.18
C LEU A 143 7.24 -1.07 -10.15
N GLU A 144 7.71 -1.42 -11.35
CA GLU A 144 7.97 -0.50 -12.46
C GLU A 144 7.36 -1.06 -13.76
N PRO A 145 6.89 -0.20 -14.68
CA PRO A 145 6.84 1.26 -14.62
C PRO A 145 5.76 1.80 -13.66
N VAL A 146 6.04 2.92 -12.98
CA VAL A 146 5.21 3.46 -11.86
C VAL A 146 3.77 3.80 -12.26
N PHE A 147 3.54 4.23 -13.50
CA PHE A 147 2.23 4.67 -14.00
C PHE A 147 1.69 3.78 -15.14
N GLY A 148 2.36 2.66 -15.42
CA GLY A 148 1.95 1.72 -16.47
C GLY A 148 0.85 0.76 -16.01
N SER A 149 0.54 -0.22 -16.86
CA SER A 149 -0.44 -1.27 -16.55
C SER A 149 0.07 -2.19 -15.43
N ILE A 150 -0.85 -2.63 -14.57
CA ILE A 150 -0.64 -3.60 -13.50
C ILE A 150 -0.17 -4.96 -14.06
N GLU A 151 -0.50 -5.27 -15.31
CA GLU A 151 -0.08 -6.50 -16.02
C GLU A 151 1.45 -6.69 -16.05
N HIS A 152 2.21 -5.60 -16.12
CA HIS A 152 3.68 -5.66 -16.17
C HIS A 152 4.30 -6.09 -14.84
N TYR A 153 3.57 -5.98 -13.73
CA TYR A 153 4.10 -6.27 -12.41
C TYR A 153 4.18 -7.78 -12.13
N ALA A 154 3.45 -8.60 -12.90
CA ALA A 154 3.44 -10.04 -12.73
C ALA A 154 4.83 -10.68 -12.90
N ASP A 155 5.62 -10.23 -13.89
CA ASP A 155 6.97 -10.74 -14.13
C ASP A 155 7.94 -10.40 -12.97
N ILE A 156 7.73 -9.24 -12.33
CA ILE A 156 8.53 -8.81 -11.18
C ILE A 156 8.21 -9.68 -9.95
N ILE A 157 6.93 -9.95 -9.72
CA ILE A 157 6.47 -10.80 -8.61
C ILE A 157 6.96 -12.23 -8.84
N GLU A 158 6.86 -12.72 -10.07
CA GLU A 158 7.34 -14.03 -10.48
C GLU A 158 8.82 -14.24 -10.13
N ALA A 159 9.68 -13.31 -10.56
CA ALA A 159 11.11 -13.40 -10.28
C ALA A 159 11.41 -13.37 -8.77
N ALA A 160 10.63 -12.61 -7.99
CA ALA A 160 10.79 -12.56 -6.54
C ALA A 160 10.36 -13.86 -5.85
N VAL A 161 9.24 -14.45 -6.28
CA VAL A 161 8.75 -15.74 -5.77
C VAL A 161 9.73 -16.84 -6.10
N ALA A 162 10.22 -16.91 -7.34
CA ALA A 162 11.22 -17.90 -7.76
C ALA A 162 12.52 -17.80 -6.94
N ARG A 163 12.99 -16.58 -6.62
CA ARG A 163 14.18 -16.39 -5.76
C ARG A 163 13.97 -16.89 -4.34
N VAL A 164 12.81 -16.63 -3.75
CA VAL A 164 12.50 -17.12 -2.40
C VAL A 164 12.38 -18.64 -2.43
N ASP A 165 11.61 -19.20 -3.35
CA ASP A 165 11.40 -20.65 -3.46
C ASP A 165 12.71 -21.40 -3.73
N ALA A 166 13.58 -20.90 -4.61
CA ALA A 166 14.90 -21.49 -4.84
C ALA A 166 15.81 -21.47 -3.60
N THR A 167 15.61 -20.51 -2.69
CA THR A 167 16.38 -20.42 -1.44
C THR A 167 15.79 -21.30 -0.35
N THR A 168 14.47 -21.40 -0.27
CA THR A 168 13.76 -22.03 0.85
C THR A 168 13.20 -23.41 0.53
N GLY A 169 13.10 -23.81 -0.74
CA GLY A 169 12.42 -25.03 -1.19
C GLY A 169 10.92 -25.07 -0.84
N ARG A 170 10.31 -23.91 -0.56
CA ARG A 170 8.95 -23.80 -0.05
C ARG A 170 8.26 -22.57 -0.67
N PRO A 171 7.03 -22.71 -1.19
CA PRO A 171 6.25 -21.59 -1.69
C PRO A 171 6.12 -20.45 -0.66
N PRO A 172 6.40 -19.18 -1.00
CA PRO A 172 6.37 -18.10 -0.02
C PRO A 172 4.95 -17.71 0.42
N VAL A 173 4.89 -16.95 1.52
CA VAL A 173 3.75 -16.06 1.79
C VAL A 173 3.95 -14.77 1.00
N VAL A 174 2.95 -14.34 0.25
CA VAL A 174 3.03 -13.10 -0.54
C VAL A 174 2.14 -12.04 0.08
N VAL A 175 2.72 -10.90 0.46
CA VAL A 175 2.03 -9.79 1.13
C VAL A 175 1.91 -8.61 0.17
N GLY A 176 0.68 -8.22 -0.14
CA GLY A 176 0.37 -7.08 -1.00
C GLY A 176 -0.25 -5.92 -0.21
N HIS A 177 0.27 -4.71 -0.37
CA HIS A 177 -0.40 -3.49 0.09
C HIS A 177 -1.06 -2.77 -1.08
N SER A 178 -2.32 -2.34 -0.93
CA SER A 178 -3.03 -1.52 -1.92
C SER A 178 -3.01 -2.18 -3.31
N MET A 179 -2.64 -1.45 -4.37
CA MET A 179 -2.44 -1.98 -5.73
C MET A 179 -1.58 -3.25 -5.79
N GLY A 180 -0.65 -3.46 -4.84
CA GLY A 180 0.19 -4.64 -4.79
C GLY A 180 -0.60 -5.94 -4.65
N GLY A 181 -1.74 -5.93 -3.95
CA GLY A 181 -2.63 -7.10 -3.87
C GLY A 181 -3.33 -7.41 -5.20
N VAL A 182 -3.66 -6.38 -5.99
CA VAL A 182 -4.19 -6.55 -7.35
C VAL A 182 -3.11 -7.10 -8.27
N ALA A 183 -1.87 -6.61 -8.16
CA ALA A 183 -0.73 -7.13 -8.91
C ALA A 183 -0.45 -8.61 -8.61
N ILE A 184 -0.62 -9.05 -7.36
CA ILE A 184 -0.52 -10.46 -6.97
C ILE A 184 -1.59 -11.30 -7.64
N ARG A 185 -2.84 -10.83 -7.71
CA ARG A 185 -3.93 -11.51 -8.42
C ARG A 185 -3.64 -11.68 -9.91
N VAL A 186 -3.13 -10.64 -10.54
CA VAL A 186 -2.66 -10.70 -11.93
C VAL A 186 -1.54 -11.73 -12.10
N TRP A 187 -0.55 -11.75 -11.20
CA TRP A 187 0.52 -12.76 -11.22
C TRP A 187 -0.03 -14.19 -11.09
N LEU A 188 -0.95 -14.44 -10.16
CA LEU A 188 -1.59 -15.76 -9.99
C LEU A 188 -2.32 -16.20 -11.25
N ALA A 189 -3.09 -15.31 -11.88
CA ALA A 189 -3.82 -15.59 -13.10
C ALA A 189 -2.89 -15.83 -14.30
N ARG A 190 -1.89 -14.97 -14.49
CA ARG A 190 -0.98 -15.03 -15.65
C ARG A 190 -0.08 -16.26 -15.64
N PHE A 191 0.37 -16.71 -14.47
CA PHE A 191 1.31 -17.81 -14.34
C PHE A 191 0.70 -19.09 -13.76
N ASN A 192 -0.62 -19.17 -13.58
CA ASN A 192 -1.30 -20.28 -12.91
C ASN A 192 -0.62 -20.65 -11.57
N ALA A 193 -0.26 -19.62 -10.80
CA ALA A 193 0.71 -19.74 -9.72
C ALA A 193 0.12 -20.23 -8.38
N ASP A 194 -1.08 -20.81 -8.41
CA ASP A 194 -1.81 -21.23 -7.21
C ASP A 194 -1.02 -22.24 -6.37
N THR A 195 -0.20 -23.10 -6.96
CA THR A 195 0.68 -24.04 -6.24
C THR A 195 2.01 -23.43 -5.78
N ARG A 196 2.37 -22.25 -6.31
CA ARG A 196 3.63 -21.55 -6.08
C ARG A 196 3.52 -20.45 -5.04
N VAL A 197 2.35 -20.33 -4.41
CA VAL A 197 2.11 -19.51 -3.23
C VAL A 197 1.57 -20.39 -2.11
N HIS A 198 2.06 -20.17 -0.90
CA HIS A 198 1.48 -20.81 0.27
C HIS A 198 0.21 -20.09 0.72
N HIS A 199 0.32 -18.77 0.89
CA HIS A 199 -0.78 -17.91 1.31
C HIS A 199 -0.58 -16.49 0.79
N VAL A 200 -1.67 -15.78 0.56
CA VAL A 200 -1.68 -14.37 0.15
C VAL A 200 -2.28 -13.52 1.26
N VAL A 201 -1.56 -12.49 1.67
CA VAL A 201 -2.06 -11.49 2.61
C VAL A 201 -2.20 -10.17 1.89
N THR A 202 -3.41 -9.61 1.85
CA THR A 202 -3.64 -8.30 1.24
C THR A 202 -4.04 -7.27 2.28
N ILE A 203 -3.51 -6.05 2.16
CA ILE A 203 -3.72 -4.96 3.11
C ILE A 203 -4.31 -3.76 2.37
N GLY A 204 -5.57 -3.42 2.64
CA GLY A 204 -6.28 -2.32 1.98
C GLY A 204 -6.27 -2.45 0.46
N THR A 205 -6.36 -3.66 -0.09
CA THR A 205 -6.24 -3.88 -1.54
C THR A 205 -7.58 -3.58 -2.23
N PRO A 206 -7.63 -2.79 -3.31
CA PRO A 206 -8.87 -2.52 -4.03
C PRO A 206 -9.22 -3.70 -4.96
N HIS A 207 -9.62 -4.84 -4.38
CA HIS A 207 -9.96 -6.06 -5.12
C HIS A 207 -11.06 -5.86 -6.16
N HIS A 208 -12.01 -4.96 -5.89
CA HIS A 208 -13.06 -4.59 -6.84
C HIS A 208 -12.84 -3.19 -7.42
N GLY A 209 -11.61 -2.66 -7.37
CA GLY A 209 -11.29 -1.27 -7.65
C GLY A 209 -11.82 -0.33 -6.56
N THR A 210 -11.43 0.93 -6.59
CA THR A 210 -11.87 1.91 -5.60
C THR A 210 -12.60 3.10 -6.21
N TRP A 211 -13.56 3.64 -5.46
CA TRP A 211 -14.35 4.80 -5.87
C TRP A 211 -13.46 5.99 -6.22
N LEU A 212 -12.39 6.21 -5.45
CA LEU A 212 -11.47 7.34 -5.60
C LEU A 212 -10.72 7.31 -6.95
N ALA A 213 -10.47 6.12 -7.50
CA ALA A 213 -9.75 5.94 -8.76
C ALA A 213 -10.50 6.47 -10.00
N ARG A 214 -11.76 6.91 -9.86
CA ARG A 214 -12.48 7.66 -10.92
C ARG A 214 -11.72 8.91 -11.38
N PHE A 215 -10.97 9.54 -10.48
CA PHE A 215 -10.15 10.73 -10.77
C PHE A 215 -8.75 10.37 -11.28
N GLY A 216 -8.42 9.08 -11.37
CA GLY A 216 -7.13 8.59 -11.86
C GLY A 216 -7.02 8.70 -13.39
N HIS A 217 -5.91 9.29 -13.84
CA HIS A 217 -5.56 9.43 -15.26
C HIS A 217 -4.38 8.54 -15.71
N THR A 218 -3.69 7.87 -14.78
CA THR A 218 -2.65 6.89 -15.09
C THR A 218 -3.27 5.57 -15.54
N THR A 219 -2.50 4.70 -16.22
CA THR A 219 -3.02 3.42 -16.71
C THR A 219 -3.50 2.54 -15.54
N ASN A 220 -2.64 2.30 -14.55
CA ASN A 220 -3.03 1.61 -13.31
C ASN A 220 -4.17 2.29 -12.54
N GLY A 221 -4.27 3.62 -12.58
CA GLY A 221 -5.39 4.36 -11.99
C GLY A 221 -6.72 4.03 -12.66
N ARG A 222 -6.73 3.91 -13.99
CA ARG A 222 -7.92 3.47 -14.74
C ARG A 222 -8.28 2.01 -14.48
N GLU A 223 -7.28 1.13 -14.37
CA GLU A 223 -7.44 -0.29 -14.07
C GLU A 223 -8.03 -0.53 -12.66
N MET A 224 -7.71 0.35 -11.71
CA MET A 224 -8.24 0.31 -10.33
C MET A 224 -9.58 1.04 -10.14
N ARG A 225 -10.26 1.50 -11.20
CA ARG A 225 -11.59 2.12 -11.06
C ARG A 225 -12.59 1.14 -10.47
N HIS A 226 -13.40 1.61 -9.52
CA HIS A 226 -14.41 0.78 -8.86
C HIS A 226 -15.32 0.09 -9.87
N ARG A 227 -15.36 -1.25 -9.82
CA ARG A 227 -16.14 -2.11 -10.72
C ARG A 227 -15.93 -1.77 -12.19
N GLY A 228 -14.74 -1.29 -12.55
CA GLY A 228 -14.36 -1.01 -13.92
C GLY A 228 -14.16 -2.31 -14.73
N ALA A 229 -14.27 -2.21 -16.06
CA ALA A 229 -14.18 -3.37 -16.94
C ALA A 229 -12.90 -4.21 -16.72
N TRP A 230 -11.75 -3.57 -16.49
CA TRP A 230 -10.48 -4.27 -16.29
C TRP A 230 -10.46 -5.13 -15.02
N ILE A 231 -10.87 -4.59 -13.87
CA ILE A 231 -10.84 -5.35 -12.61
C ILE A 231 -11.93 -6.44 -12.57
N VAL A 232 -13.05 -6.22 -13.26
CA VAL A 232 -14.11 -7.21 -13.45
C VAL A 232 -13.65 -8.34 -14.37
N ASP A 233 -12.98 -8.02 -15.47
CA ASP A 233 -12.37 -9.02 -16.36
C ASP A 233 -11.35 -9.87 -15.60
N LEU A 234 -10.44 -9.26 -14.83
CA LEU A 234 -9.51 -9.99 -13.97
C LEU A 234 -10.26 -10.99 -13.09
N ALA A 235 -11.28 -10.53 -12.36
CA ALA A 235 -12.07 -11.40 -11.48
C ALA A 235 -12.76 -12.56 -12.21
N SER A 236 -13.24 -12.35 -13.45
CA SER A 236 -13.89 -13.40 -14.24
C SER A 236 -12.96 -14.53 -14.69
N ARG A 237 -11.65 -14.28 -14.71
CA ARG A 237 -10.61 -15.24 -15.08
C ARG A 237 -10.04 -16.00 -13.88
N GLU A 238 -10.48 -15.69 -12.67
CA GLU A 238 -9.96 -16.27 -11.44
C GLU A 238 -10.85 -17.42 -10.94
N PRO A 239 -10.30 -18.62 -10.66
CA PRO A 239 -11.05 -19.69 -10.02
C PRO A 239 -11.57 -19.25 -8.66
N ALA A 240 -12.82 -19.56 -8.33
CA ALA A 240 -13.43 -19.13 -7.07
C ALA A 240 -12.70 -19.68 -5.83
N GLU A 241 -12.16 -20.89 -5.94
CA GLU A 241 -11.44 -21.60 -4.87
C GLU A 241 -10.09 -20.94 -4.52
N ARG A 242 -9.54 -20.12 -5.43
CA ARG A 242 -8.27 -19.39 -5.21
C ARG A 242 -8.31 -18.55 -3.95
N TYR A 243 -9.44 -17.90 -3.68
CA TYR A 243 -9.57 -16.96 -2.58
C TYR A 243 -9.53 -17.63 -1.20
N ALA A 244 -9.68 -18.95 -1.11
CA ALA A 244 -9.43 -19.68 0.14
C ALA A 244 -7.99 -19.54 0.66
N LYS A 245 -7.04 -19.15 -0.20
CA LYS A 245 -5.64 -18.85 0.17
C LYS A 245 -5.39 -17.38 0.52
N PHE A 246 -6.44 -16.58 0.70
CA PHE A 246 -6.32 -15.15 0.96
C PHE A 246 -6.74 -14.80 2.38
N THR A 247 -5.94 -13.96 3.04
CA THR A 247 -6.38 -13.14 4.17
C THR A 247 -6.43 -11.68 3.70
N CYS A 248 -7.62 -11.08 3.71
CA CYS A 248 -7.85 -9.70 3.28
C CYS A 248 -8.06 -8.79 4.49
N TYR A 249 -7.07 -7.97 4.81
CA TYR A 249 -7.21 -6.90 5.79
C TYR A 249 -7.82 -5.66 5.16
N PHE A 250 -8.95 -5.22 5.69
CA PHE A 250 -9.68 -4.05 5.21
C PHE A 250 -10.09 -3.13 6.36
N GLY A 251 -10.31 -1.84 6.10
CA GLY A 251 -10.64 -0.84 7.12
C GLY A 251 -11.92 -0.07 6.80
N ASN A 252 -12.63 0.36 7.84
CA ASN A 252 -13.77 1.27 7.73
C ASN A 252 -13.36 2.75 7.58
N CYS A 253 -12.08 3.06 7.78
CA CYS A 253 -11.50 4.40 7.61
C CYS A 253 -10.40 4.42 6.53
N ASP A 254 -10.43 3.48 5.56
CA ASP A 254 -9.46 3.46 4.47
C ASP A 254 -9.77 4.59 3.46
N ASN A 255 -9.10 5.74 3.62
CA ASN A 255 -9.30 6.94 2.82
C ASN A 255 -8.91 6.81 1.33
N ILE A 256 -8.37 5.67 0.90
CA ILE A 256 -8.02 5.41 -0.51
C ILE A 256 -8.91 4.33 -1.10
N VAL A 257 -9.16 3.24 -0.37
CA VAL A 257 -9.94 2.10 -0.82
C VAL A 257 -11.29 2.08 -0.11
N PHE A 258 -12.20 2.86 -0.68
CA PHE A 258 -13.60 2.85 -0.30
C PHE A 258 -14.53 2.69 -1.52
N PRO A 259 -15.75 2.16 -1.34
CA PRO A 259 -16.32 1.59 -0.09
C PRO A 259 -15.53 0.38 0.43
N SER A 260 -15.58 0.04 1.72
CA SER A 260 -14.72 -1.02 2.28
C SER A 260 -15.03 -2.42 1.72
N SER A 261 -16.22 -2.60 1.14
CA SER A 261 -16.61 -3.77 0.34
C SER A 261 -15.69 -4.00 -0.86
N ALA A 262 -15.00 -2.97 -1.34
CA ALA A 262 -14.00 -3.07 -2.41
C ALA A 262 -12.75 -3.86 -2.01
N ALA A 263 -12.50 -4.01 -0.71
CA ALA A 263 -11.27 -4.61 -0.17
C ALA A 263 -11.43 -6.03 0.38
N VAL A 264 -12.60 -6.64 0.17
CA VAL A 264 -12.88 -8.02 0.57
C VAL A 264 -12.98 -8.93 -0.66
N LEU A 265 -12.77 -10.23 -0.46
CA LEU A 265 -13.00 -11.27 -1.46
C LEU A 265 -13.89 -12.36 -0.86
N THR A 266 -14.93 -12.76 -1.59
CA THR A 266 -15.77 -13.90 -1.19
C THR A 266 -14.94 -15.18 -1.19
N GLY A 267 -14.98 -15.93 -0.09
CA GLY A 267 -14.16 -17.14 0.10
C GLY A 267 -12.80 -16.90 0.76
N ALA A 268 -12.39 -15.64 0.96
CA ALA A 268 -11.19 -15.30 1.73
C ALA A 268 -11.48 -15.10 3.22
N GLU A 269 -10.44 -15.19 4.05
CA GLU A 269 -10.47 -14.70 5.43
C GLU A 269 -10.45 -13.16 5.43
N ASN A 270 -11.61 -12.53 5.56
CA ASN A 270 -11.73 -11.07 5.56
C ASN A 270 -11.64 -10.53 7.00
N VAL A 271 -10.58 -9.77 7.31
CA VAL A 271 -10.29 -9.27 8.66
C VAL A 271 -10.42 -7.75 8.72
N HIS A 272 -11.38 -7.26 9.50
CA HIS A 272 -11.60 -5.82 9.69
C HIS A 272 -10.56 -5.22 10.64
N VAL A 273 -9.89 -4.16 10.21
CA VAL A 273 -8.98 -3.33 11.00
C VAL A 273 -9.65 -1.98 11.26
N PRO A 274 -10.24 -1.77 12.44
CA PRO A 274 -11.06 -0.59 12.70
C PRO A 274 -10.24 0.69 12.79
N ALA A 275 -10.86 1.83 12.45
CA ALA A 275 -10.35 3.18 12.70
C ALA A 275 -8.91 3.43 12.19
N THR A 276 -8.54 2.80 11.08
CA THR A 276 -7.18 2.81 10.53
C THR A 276 -7.20 3.29 9.09
N ALA A 277 -6.33 4.26 8.79
CA ALA A 277 -6.17 4.83 7.45
C ALA A 277 -5.36 3.92 6.51
N HIS A 278 -5.38 4.23 5.22
CA HIS A 278 -4.88 3.34 4.17
C HIS A 278 -3.41 2.94 4.32
N VAL A 279 -2.51 3.93 4.45
CA VAL A 279 -1.06 3.67 4.58
C VAL A 279 -0.73 3.26 6.00
N GLN A 280 -1.41 3.82 7.00
CA GLN A 280 -1.31 3.39 8.39
C GLN A 280 -1.57 1.89 8.57
N MET A 281 -2.52 1.31 7.83
CA MET A 281 -2.90 -0.10 7.92
C MET A 281 -1.74 -1.06 7.64
N ALA A 282 -0.82 -0.69 6.73
CA ALA A 282 0.38 -1.46 6.43
C ALA A 282 1.34 -1.63 7.63
N PHE A 283 1.17 -0.80 8.68
CA PHE A 283 1.97 -0.84 9.90
C PHE A 283 1.17 -1.32 11.12
N SER A 284 -0.04 -1.84 10.92
CA SER A 284 -0.85 -2.39 12.00
C SER A 284 -0.19 -3.64 12.59
N PRO A 285 0.00 -3.72 13.93
CA PRO A 285 0.52 -4.92 14.57
C PRO A 285 -0.33 -6.17 14.33
N VAL A 286 -1.66 -6.01 14.22
CA VAL A 286 -2.60 -7.11 13.93
C VAL A 286 -2.33 -7.69 12.54
N VAL A 287 -2.05 -6.83 11.56
CA VAL A 287 -1.75 -7.25 10.19
C VAL A 287 -0.41 -7.97 10.12
N PHE A 288 0.63 -7.42 10.75
CA PHE A 288 1.95 -8.07 10.79
C PHE A 288 1.89 -9.42 11.50
N ALA A 289 1.30 -9.48 12.70
CA ALA A 289 1.16 -10.71 13.45
C ALA A 289 0.35 -11.77 12.69
N GLY A 290 -0.73 -11.36 12.02
CA GLY A 290 -1.54 -12.29 11.24
C GLY A 290 -0.84 -12.81 9.99
N ALA A 291 -0.02 -12.00 9.32
CA ALA A 291 0.84 -12.49 8.24
C ALA A 291 1.85 -13.53 8.72
N LEU A 292 2.43 -13.35 9.92
CA LEU A 292 3.39 -14.30 10.47
C LEU A 292 2.78 -15.68 10.78
N ARG A 293 1.47 -15.78 11.05
CA ARG A 293 0.81 -17.08 11.31
C ARG A 293 0.93 -18.06 10.15
N TRP A 294 1.14 -17.57 8.93
CA TRP A 294 1.28 -18.38 7.72
C TRP A 294 2.72 -18.86 7.45
N LEU A 295 3.67 -18.57 8.35
CA LEU A 295 5.07 -18.92 8.15
C LEU A 295 5.52 -20.21 8.86
N GLY A 296 4.67 -20.81 9.69
CA GLY A 296 4.98 -22.02 10.48
C GLY A 296 5.53 -21.65 11.84
#